data_AF-A0A9W8UKF1-F1
#
_entry.id   AF-A0A9W8UKF1-F1
#
_cell.length_a   1.000
_cell.length_b   1.000
_cell.length_c   1.000
_cell.angle_alpha   90.00
_cell.angle_beta   90.00
_cell.angle_gamma   90.00
#
_symmetry.space_group_name_H-M   'P 1'
#
loop_
_entity.id
_entity.type
_entity.pdbx_description
1 polymer ?
#
loop_
_entity_poly.entity_id
_entity_poly.type
_entity_poly.pdbx_seq_one_letter_code
_entity_poly.pdbx_strand_id
1 'polypeptide(L)'
;MAEETPSTPSFDWEDLGQRVQAEIKGKFLSRCSPEEISLVTTHLMPLVKFTPKTMWASTNKLFTTRLSEKCPQMQMLQCGVVCFVFGMKKAIKSKKIEDYIKNNPNSLEKFQIGDNPCVPLPNGLTPKRTGGNRKCAEAPTSGGTDDANGDGGEGEERRVKSRTGGKRKAAEAPTKGGADDADGDGDGRRVKSKTGVIRYNLSHGNANLNSPRNEVKDRAADLDSPNTEAKDPDAGLDSRETDLSNRESALESREATLKDREFVLNSRETELKANEAGLEDRETKLSDRASAFEDREAKLRDRETTLNGRDATLKDHESVLDSVEAELQDREAGLDDRQTELDDRQTELDDRQTELENRVTALDNGETEMGDREASFSARKAALDGSEIELKDREADLSHRKAVLDSSETELEKRQIELEQRETDLGKRENEINDREPASRDRKSQVDNGCKQERTEGRSSSQAQADRLFNQTGSVNYRQSHSDAILSANAARVLFDIAVGNVQDTACRDDLMEQYKVVVDDLFKAINLCFRISLQMDRK
;
A
#
# COMPACT_ATOMS: atom_id res chain seq x y z
N MET A 1 44.30 -16.48 1.12
CA MET A 1 43.40 -15.82 2.10
C MET A 1 42.06 -16.56 2.04
N ALA A 2 41.18 -16.44 3.04
CA ALA A 2 39.88 -17.10 2.97
C ALA A 2 38.95 -16.34 2.02
N GLU A 3 38.30 -17.04 1.09
CA GLU A 3 37.33 -16.44 0.17
C GLU A 3 36.01 -16.17 0.91
N GLU A 4 35.51 -14.93 0.83
CA GLU A 4 34.19 -14.58 1.35
C GLU A 4 33.11 -14.97 0.34
N THR A 5 32.12 -15.75 0.78
CA THR A 5 30.99 -16.15 -0.07
C THR A 5 30.13 -14.94 -0.43
N PRO A 6 29.67 -14.78 -1.69
CA PRO A 6 28.85 -13.64 -2.09
C PRO A 6 27.56 -13.61 -1.26
N SER A 7 27.36 -12.53 -0.51
CA SER A 7 26.18 -12.41 0.36
C SER A 7 24.93 -12.18 -0.48
N THR A 8 23.87 -12.95 -0.22
CA THR A 8 22.55 -12.69 -0.79
C THR A 8 22.09 -11.28 -0.41
N PRO A 9 21.44 -10.52 -1.31
CA PRO A 9 21.02 -9.15 -1.01
C PRO A 9 20.21 -9.11 0.29
N SER A 10 20.76 -8.42 1.28
CA SER A 10 20.22 -8.41 2.64
C SER A 10 18.98 -7.53 2.69
N PHE A 11 17.81 -8.14 2.42
CA PHE A 11 16.52 -7.50 2.58
C PHE A 11 16.43 -6.78 3.94
N ASP A 12 16.18 -5.46 3.91
CA ASP A 12 16.26 -4.65 5.12
C ASP A 12 15.00 -4.80 5.99
N TRP A 13 15.20 -5.52 7.11
CA TRP A 13 14.18 -5.77 8.12
C TRP A 13 13.97 -4.58 9.07
N GLU A 14 14.92 -3.66 9.16
CA GLU A 14 14.81 -2.42 9.94
C GLU A 14 14.00 -1.38 9.16
N ASP A 15 14.27 -1.18 7.86
CA ASP A 15 13.44 -0.40 6.95
C ASP A 15 11.98 -0.90 6.92
N LEU A 16 11.76 -2.21 6.67
CA LEU A 16 10.41 -2.78 6.74
C LEU A 16 9.73 -2.51 8.09
N GLY A 17 10.50 -2.54 9.19
CA GLY A 17 9.99 -2.18 10.51
C GLY A 17 9.62 -0.70 10.65
N GLN A 18 10.42 0.21 10.10
CA GLN A 18 10.15 1.64 10.08
C GLN A 18 8.91 1.96 9.24
N ARG A 19 8.77 1.36 8.03
CA ARG A 19 7.58 1.51 7.18
C ARG A 19 6.29 1.03 7.88
N VAL A 20 6.32 -0.15 8.51
CA VAL A 20 5.17 -0.68 9.28
C VAL A 20 4.84 0.23 10.47
N GLN A 21 5.85 0.77 11.16
CA GLN A 21 5.65 1.73 12.25
C GLN A 21 5.09 3.08 11.77
N ALA A 22 5.48 3.56 10.59
CA ALA A 22 4.91 4.77 9.98
C ALA A 22 3.43 4.57 9.64
N GLU A 23 3.06 3.42 9.06
CA GLU A 23 1.66 3.07 8.77
C GLU A 23 0.79 2.96 10.03
N ILE A 24 1.31 2.38 11.12
CA ILE A 24 0.61 2.38 12.42
C ILE A 24 0.42 3.83 12.91
N LYS A 25 1.44 4.68 12.82
CA LYS A 25 1.34 6.09 13.24
C LYS A 25 0.32 6.88 12.40
N GLY A 26 0.29 6.69 11.08
CA GLY A 26 -0.58 7.42 10.17
C GLY A 26 -2.04 6.94 10.19
N LYS A 27 -2.26 5.63 10.01
CA LYS A 27 -3.60 5.06 9.76
C LYS A 27 -4.23 4.35 10.96
N PHE A 28 -3.44 3.76 11.86
CA PHE A 28 -3.98 3.08 13.04
C PHE A 28 -4.25 4.08 14.18
N LEU A 29 -3.28 4.93 14.53
CA LEU A 29 -3.45 5.91 15.61
C LEU A 29 -4.55 6.95 15.34
N SER A 30 -4.86 7.26 14.07
CA SER A 30 -5.97 8.16 13.70
C SER A 30 -7.36 7.64 14.10
N ARG A 31 -7.47 6.36 14.48
CA ARG A 31 -8.70 5.69 14.94
C ARG A 31 -8.71 5.38 16.43
N CYS A 32 -7.71 5.86 17.17
CA CYS A 32 -7.53 5.66 18.60
C CYS A 32 -7.96 6.90 19.39
N SER A 33 -8.50 6.71 20.60
CA SER A 33 -8.62 7.81 21.58
C SER A 33 -7.24 8.29 22.07
N PRO A 34 -7.11 9.49 22.67
CA PRO A 34 -5.83 9.98 23.21
C PRO A 34 -5.17 9.00 24.21
N GLU A 35 -5.96 8.27 24.99
CA GLU A 35 -5.49 7.22 25.91
C GLU A 35 -4.98 5.98 25.16
N GLU A 36 -5.73 5.54 24.15
CA GLU A 36 -5.34 4.44 23.27
C GLU A 36 -4.04 4.77 22.50
N ILE A 37 -3.87 6.01 22.03
CA ILE A 37 -2.64 6.50 21.38
C ILE A 37 -1.43 6.39 22.32
N SER A 38 -1.59 6.80 23.58
CA SER A 38 -0.52 6.72 24.58
C SER A 38 -0.09 5.27 24.85
N LEU A 39 -1.06 4.35 25.02
CA LEU A 39 -0.81 2.93 25.23
C LEU A 39 -0.13 2.26 24.03
N VAL A 40 -0.60 2.52 22.80
CA VAL A 40 -0.01 1.97 21.58
C VAL A 40 1.43 2.48 21.40
N THR A 41 1.64 3.78 21.55
CA THR A 41 2.95 4.42 21.34
C THR A 41 3.98 3.97 22.38
N THR A 42 3.58 3.85 23.65
CA THR A 42 4.50 3.51 24.75
C THR A 42 4.77 2.01 24.86
N HIS A 43 3.79 1.15 24.59
CA HIS A 43 3.89 -0.29 24.88
C HIS A 43 3.85 -1.22 23.67
N LEU A 44 3.19 -0.86 22.56
CA LEU A 44 3.10 -1.72 21.38
C LEU A 44 4.14 -1.38 20.33
N MET A 45 4.38 -0.11 20.03
CA MET A 45 5.37 0.32 19.03
C MET A 45 6.78 -0.27 19.25
N PRO A 46 7.34 -0.36 20.47
CA PRO A 46 8.64 -1.00 20.70
C PRO A 46 8.68 -2.51 20.37
N LEU A 47 7.53 -3.17 20.26
CA LEU A 47 7.38 -4.59 19.91
C LEU A 47 7.23 -4.80 18.39
N VAL A 48 6.97 -3.75 17.62
CA VAL A 48 6.89 -3.76 16.14
C VAL A 48 8.30 -3.80 15.56
N LYS A 49 8.97 -4.97 15.69
CA LYS A 49 10.32 -5.22 15.17
C LYS A 49 10.36 -6.49 14.32
N PHE A 50 10.81 -6.34 13.09
CA PHE A 50 10.87 -7.40 12.09
C PHE A 50 12.29 -7.96 11.96
N THR A 51 12.33 -9.25 11.62
CA THR A 51 13.52 -10.07 11.35
C THR A 51 13.02 -11.26 10.53
N PRO A 52 13.89 -12.05 9.86
CA PRO A 52 13.47 -13.28 9.17
C PRO A 52 12.69 -14.24 10.09
N LYS A 53 13.05 -14.26 11.39
CA LYS A 53 12.43 -15.13 12.40
C LYS A 53 11.15 -14.56 13.00
N THR A 54 10.91 -13.24 12.98
CA THR A 54 9.69 -12.61 13.55
C THR A 54 8.63 -12.23 12.52
N MET A 55 8.84 -12.46 11.22
CA MET A 55 7.78 -12.28 10.20
C MET A 55 6.57 -13.22 10.35
N TRP A 56 6.73 -14.36 11.02
CA TRP A 56 5.75 -15.44 11.06
C TRP A 56 4.84 -15.30 12.29
N ALA A 57 3.53 -15.52 12.12
CA ALA A 57 2.52 -15.31 13.18
C ALA A 57 2.70 -16.19 14.44
N SER A 58 3.48 -17.26 14.34
CA SER A 58 3.84 -18.15 15.45
C SER A 58 5.02 -17.64 16.31
N THR A 59 5.84 -16.74 15.77
CA THR A 59 7.14 -16.32 16.34
C THR A 59 7.30 -14.80 16.49
N ASN A 60 6.44 -14.00 15.87
CA ASN A 60 6.41 -12.54 16.04
C ASN A 60 6.15 -12.15 17.50
N LYS A 61 6.82 -11.11 18.02
CA LYS A 61 6.65 -10.69 19.42
C LYS A 61 5.23 -10.20 19.73
N LEU A 62 4.59 -9.44 18.84
CA LEU A 62 3.20 -8.95 18.99
C LEU A 62 2.17 -10.07 19.16
N PHE A 63 2.41 -11.22 18.54
CA PHE A 63 1.58 -12.43 18.65
C PHE A 63 1.92 -13.31 19.85
N THR A 64 3.14 -13.18 20.39
CA THR A 64 3.69 -14.15 21.36
C THR A 64 3.83 -13.62 22.77
N THR A 65 3.88 -12.30 22.97
CA THR A 65 3.69 -11.65 24.27
C THR A 65 2.36 -12.08 24.86
N ARG A 66 2.37 -12.60 26.11
CA ARG A 66 1.13 -12.89 26.82
C ARG A 66 0.31 -11.60 26.91
N LEU A 67 -0.92 -11.66 26.41
CA LEU A 67 -1.97 -10.70 26.71
C LEU A 67 -2.02 -10.55 28.24
N SER A 68 -1.69 -9.36 28.74
CA SER A 68 -1.70 -9.13 30.19
C SER A 68 -3.14 -9.18 30.66
N GLU A 69 -3.49 -10.17 31.46
CA GLU A 69 -4.85 -10.43 31.98
C GLU A 69 -5.43 -9.25 32.78
N LYS A 70 -4.59 -8.27 33.14
CA LYS A 70 -4.90 -7.12 33.99
C LYS A 70 -5.41 -5.87 33.25
N CYS A 71 -5.46 -5.84 31.92
CA CYS A 71 -6.00 -4.68 31.17
C CYS A 71 -6.67 -5.08 29.84
N PRO A 72 -8.01 -5.18 29.78
CA PRO A 72 -8.75 -5.53 28.56
C PRO A 72 -8.54 -4.55 27.39
N GLN A 73 -8.37 -3.25 27.67
CA GLN A 73 -8.10 -2.22 26.66
C GLN A 73 -6.74 -2.46 25.96
N MET A 74 -5.71 -2.84 26.73
CA MET A 74 -4.40 -3.17 26.15
C MET A 74 -4.45 -4.43 25.28
N GLN A 75 -5.27 -5.42 25.66
CA GLN A 75 -5.50 -6.63 24.84
C GLN A 75 -6.22 -6.30 23.53
N MET A 76 -7.24 -5.44 23.59
CA MET A 76 -7.99 -4.96 22.43
C MET A 76 -7.08 -4.23 21.43
N LEU A 77 -6.22 -3.34 21.94
CA LEU A 77 -5.23 -2.62 21.14
C LEU A 77 -4.14 -3.55 20.56
N GLN A 78 -3.64 -4.52 21.34
CA GLN A 78 -2.65 -5.50 20.85
C GLN A 78 -3.22 -6.35 19.71
N CYS A 79 -4.44 -6.86 19.88
CA CYS A 79 -5.15 -7.59 18.83
C CYS A 79 -5.47 -6.70 17.62
N GLY A 80 -5.83 -5.43 17.85
CA GLY A 80 -6.04 -4.42 16.82
C GLY A 80 -4.80 -4.21 15.94
N VAL A 81 -3.64 -3.92 16.54
CA VAL A 81 -2.37 -3.72 15.81
C VAL A 81 -1.98 -4.98 15.03
N VAL A 82 -2.13 -6.17 15.62
CA VAL A 82 -1.86 -7.44 14.92
C VAL A 82 -2.81 -7.64 13.73
N CYS A 83 -4.09 -7.31 13.87
CA CYS A 83 -5.05 -7.39 12.78
C CYS A 83 -4.74 -6.36 11.67
N PHE A 84 -4.45 -5.10 12.03
CA PHE A 84 -4.08 -4.04 11.09
C PHE A 84 -2.86 -4.42 10.23
N VAL A 85 -1.80 -4.95 10.84
CA VAL A 85 -0.56 -5.31 10.11
C VAL A 85 -0.71 -6.58 9.27
N PHE A 86 -1.42 -7.61 9.75
CA PHE A 86 -1.39 -8.94 9.12
C PHE A 86 -2.71 -9.40 8.47
N GLY A 87 -3.83 -8.71 8.69
CA GLY A 87 -5.16 -9.10 8.24
C GLY A 87 -5.81 -10.16 9.15
N MET A 88 -7.14 -10.11 9.31
CA MET A 88 -7.88 -10.99 10.23
C MET A 88 -7.62 -12.48 9.93
N LYS A 89 -7.59 -12.85 8.64
CA LYS A 89 -7.36 -14.23 8.17
C LYS A 89 -5.96 -14.79 8.45
N LYS A 90 -4.96 -13.95 8.76
CA LYS A 90 -3.67 -14.41 9.32
C LYS A 90 -3.69 -14.39 10.85
N ALA A 91 -4.29 -13.36 11.47
CA ALA A 91 -4.36 -13.22 12.92
C ALA A 91 -5.09 -14.41 13.59
N ILE A 92 -6.24 -14.81 13.04
CA ILE A 92 -7.07 -15.93 13.52
C ILE A 92 -6.33 -17.28 13.49
N LYS A 93 -5.29 -17.45 12.66
CA LYS A 93 -4.51 -18.70 12.60
C LYS A 93 -3.56 -18.88 13.79
N SER A 94 -3.44 -17.89 14.68
CA SER A 94 -2.64 -18.00 15.91
C SER A 94 -3.54 -18.30 17.11
N LYS A 95 -3.45 -19.54 17.62
CA LYS A 95 -4.16 -20.04 18.81
C LYS A 95 -4.04 -19.17 20.08
N LYS A 96 -3.12 -18.20 20.11
CA LYS A 96 -2.95 -17.25 21.23
C LYS A 96 -3.94 -16.07 21.22
N ILE A 97 -4.50 -15.74 20.06
CA ILE A 97 -5.40 -14.58 19.86
C ILE A 97 -6.69 -14.96 19.11
N GLU A 98 -6.74 -16.15 18.51
CA GLU A 98 -7.88 -16.72 17.79
C GLU A 98 -9.22 -16.53 18.53
N ASP A 99 -9.29 -16.93 19.80
CA ASP A 99 -10.52 -16.86 20.59
C ASP A 99 -10.89 -15.42 20.97
N TYR A 100 -9.90 -14.54 21.19
CA TYR A 100 -10.16 -13.12 21.45
C TYR A 100 -10.80 -12.44 20.23
N ILE A 101 -10.27 -12.72 19.02
CA ILE A 101 -10.76 -12.15 17.76
C ILE A 101 -12.17 -12.67 17.46
N LYS A 102 -12.42 -13.98 17.61
CA LYS A 102 -13.76 -14.57 17.42
C LYS A 102 -14.82 -13.98 18.35
N ASN A 103 -14.45 -13.64 19.58
CA ASN A 103 -15.36 -13.11 20.60
C ASN A 103 -15.54 -11.58 20.53
N ASN A 104 -14.69 -10.85 19.80
CA ASN A 104 -14.71 -9.38 19.74
C ASN A 104 -14.57 -8.80 18.31
N PRO A 105 -15.24 -9.33 17.27
CA PRO A 105 -15.02 -8.90 15.88
C PRO A 105 -15.31 -7.40 15.66
N ASN A 106 -16.49 -6.93 16.06
CA ASN A 106 -16.92 -5.53 15.87
C ASN A 106 -15.97 -4.52 16.59
N SER A 107 -15.41 -4.92 17.73
CA SER A 107 -14.45 -4.11 18.51
C SER A 107 -13.08 -3.97 17.83
N LEU A 108 -12.76 -4.88 16.91
CA LEU A 108 -11.51 -4.90 16.12
C LEU A 108 -11.72 -4.32 14.71
N GLU A 109 -12.94 -4.40 14.17
CA GLU A 109 -13.32 -3.83 12.88
C GLU A 109 -13.02 -2.32 12.78
N LYS A 110 -13.15 -1.57 13.89
CA LYS A 110 -12.75 -0.14 13.94
C LYS A 110 -11.31 0.09 13.49
N PHE A 111 -10.41 -0.88 13.67
CA PHE A 111 -8.99 -0.79 13.32
C PHE A 111 -8.64 -1.32 11.92
N GLN A 112 -9.60 -1.77 11.10
CA GLN A 112 -9.32 -2.44 9.83
C GLN A 112 -10.05 -1.83 8.62
N ILE A 113 -9.72 -2.35 7.44
CA ILE A 113 -10.42 -2.13 6.18
C ILE A 113 -10.70 -3.53 5.58
N GLY A 114 -11.54 -4.30 6.28
CA GLY A 114 -11.91 -5.66 5.90
C GLY A 114 -10.85 -6.73 6.16
N ASP A 115 -10.96 -7.84 5.42
CA ASP A 115 -10.19 -9.10 5.59
C ASP A 115 -8.66 -9.00 5.44
N ASN A 116 -8.19 -7.99 4.70
CA ASN A 116 -6.83 -7.87 4.22
C ASN A 116 -5.91 -7.14 5.23
N PRO A 117 -4.58 -7.34 5.18
CA PRO A 117 -3.66 -6.46 5.89
C PRO A 117 -3.79 -5.02 5.37
N CYS A 118 -3.81 -4.05 6.29
CA CYS A 118 -3.82 -2.63 5.95
C CYS A 118 -2.40 -2.09 5.66
N VAL A 119 -1.37 -2.90 5.91
CA VAL A 119 0.03 -2.61 5.59
C VAL A 119 0.47 -3.48 4.42
N PRO A 120 0.96 -2.90 3.30
CA PRO A 120 1.52 -3.68 2.20
C PRO A 120 2.82 -4.36 2.66
N LEU A 121 2.93 -5.67 2.43
CA LEU A 121 4.11 -6.46 2.75
C LEU A 121 4.78 -6.97 1.45
N PRO A 122 6.12 -7.06 1.38
CA PRO A 122 6.84 -7.41 0.16
C PRO A 122 6.38 -8.71 -0.51
N ASN A 123 6.36 -8.70 -1.84
CA ASN A 123 6.03 -9.89 -2.62
C ASN A 123 7.04 -11.02 -2.38
N GLY A 124 6.53 -12.25 -2.26
CA GLY A 124 7.28 -13.41 -1.74
C GLY A 124 6.99 -13.73 -0.27
N LEU A 125 6.55 -12.73 0.53
CA LEU A 125 6.00 -12.93 1.89
C LEU A 125 4.45 -13.04 1.88
N THR A 126 3.86 -12.94 0.69
CA THR A 126 2.45 -13.15 0.35
C THR A 126 2.25 -14.53 -0.28
N PRO A 127 1.21 -15.32 0.09
CA PRO A 127 0.99 -16.64 -0.51
C PRO A 127 0.59 -16.57 -1.99
N LYS A 128 1.16 -17.43 -2.84
CA LYS A 128 0.67 -17.65 -4.21
C LYS A 128 -0.83 -18.02 -4.18
N ARG A 129 -1.65 -17.31 -4.96
CA ARG A 129 -3.06 -17.67 -5.22
C ARG A 129 -3.11 -19.00 -5.97
N THR A 130 -3.47 -20.08 -5.29
CA THR A 130 -3.92 -21.33 -5.94
C THR A 130 -5.42 -21.27 -6.22
N GLY A 131 -5.81 -21.49 -7.48
CA GLY A 131 -7.17 -21.88 -7.90
C GLY A 131 -8.32 -20.94 -7.51
N GLY A 132 -8.70 -20.01 -8.39
CA GLY A 132 -9.87 -19.16 -8.18
C GLY A 132 -10.26 -18.39 -9.44
N ASN A 133 -10.79 -19.09 -10.43
CA ASN A 133 -11.09 -18.53 -11.75
C ASN A 133 -12.36 -17.66 -11.70
N ARG A 134 -12.24 -16.38 -12.02
CA ARG A 134 -13.33 -15.53 -12.50
C ARG A 134 -12.73 -14.42 -13.35
N LYS A 135 -13.16 -14.34 -14.61
CA LYS A 135 -12.73 -13.29 -15.54
C LYS A 135 -13.25 -11.94 -15.02
N CYS A 136 -12.43 -10.91 -15.07
CA CYS A 136 -12.96 -9.57 -15.23
C CYS A 136 -13.58 -9.48 -16.63
N ALA A 137 -14.75 -8.89 -16.74
CA ALA A 137 -15.29 -8.38 -18.00
C ALA A 137 -15.36 -6.86 -17.84
N GLU A 138 -14.90 -6.14 -18.85
CA GLU A 138 -14.90 -4.67 -18.86
C GLU A 138 -16.31 -4.12 -19.18
N ALA A 139 -16.46 -2.80 -19.12
CA ALA A 139 -17.72 -2.11 -19.37
C ALA A 139 -18.17 -2.19 -20.85
N PRO A 140 -19.29 -1.55 -21.20
CA PRO A 140 -19.10 -0.21 -21.79
C PRO A 140 -20.07 0.88 -21.27
N THR A 141 -19.98 2.04 -21.90
CA THR A 141 -20.52 3.35 -21.51
C THR A 141 -21.79 3.74 -22.30
N SER A 142 -22.23 5.00 -22.15
CA SER A 142 -23.35 5.67 -22.88
C SER A 142 -24.76 5.17 -22.52
N GLY A 143 -25.84 5.90 -22.77
CA GLY A 143 -26.01 7.26 -23.34
C GLY A 143 -27.47 7.43 -23.76
N GLY A 144 -28.10 8.56 -23.47
CA GLY A 144 -29.56 8.72 -23.63
C GLY A 144 -30.02 9.11 -25.05
N THR A 145 -31.31 8.89 -25.34
CA THR A 145 -32.14 9.70 -26.27
C THR A 145 -33.62 9.31 -26.17
N ASP A 146 -34.45 10.32 -25.90
CA ASP A 146 -35.74 10.71 -26.51
C ASP A 146 -36.82 9.68 -26.96
N ASP A 147 -38.05 10.00 -26.54
CA ASP A 147 -39.34 9.93 -27.25
C ASP A 147 -39.72 8.72 -28.14
N ALA A 148 -40.80 8.02 -27.74
CA ALA A 148 -42.13 8.26 -28.32
C ALA A 148 -43.23 7.32 -27.77
N ASN A 149 -44.34 7.91 -27.27
CA ASN A 149 -45.73 7.52 -27.57
C ASN A 149 -46.70 8.49 -26.86
N GLY A 150 -47.77 8.90 -27.56
CA GLY A 150 -48.75 9.90 -27.10
C GLY A 150 -50.19 9.40 -27.01
N ASP A 151 -51.14 10.35 -27.04
CA ASP A 151 -52.57 10.23 -26.67
C ASP A 151 -52.80 9.81 -25.19
N GLY A 152 -53.78 10.33 -24.45
CA GLY A 152 -55.00 11.07 -24.81
C GLY A 152 -56.23 10.18 -24.58
N GLY A 153 -57.29 10.56 -23.87
CA GLY A 153 -57.60 11.77 -23.08
C GLY A 153 -59.02 11.63 -22.48
N GLU A 154 -59.33 12.37 -21.40
CA GLU A 154 -60.68 12.51 -20.78
C GLU A 154 -61.34 11.19 -20.25
N GLY A 155 -62.54 11.26 -19.63
CA GLY A 155 -63.38 10.06 -19.39
C GLY A 155 -63.74 9.59 -17.95
N GLU A 156 -63.99 10.51 -17.01
CA GLU A 156 -65.11 10.52 -16.03
C GLU A 156 -65.66 9.24 -15.27
N GLU A 157 -65.87 9.42 -13.95
CA GLU A 157 -66.77 8.73 -12.98
C GLU A 157 -66.88 7.19 -12.77
N ARG A 158 -66.27 6.75 -11.64
CA ARG A 158 -66.90 6.12 -10.44
C ARG A 158 -68.29 5.45 -10.53
N ARG A 159 -68.46 4.26 -9.89
CA ARG A 159 -69.80 3.70 -9.56
C ARG A 159 -69.98 3.02 -8.18
N VAL A 160 -70.50 3.78 -7.22
CA VAL A 160 -71.56 3.45 -6.21
C VAL A 160 -71.44 2.20 -5.30
N LYS A 161 -71.53 2.42 -3.96
CA LYS A 161 -72.50 1.83 -2.98
C LYS A 161 -72.16 2.24 -1.52
N SER A 162 -73.09 2.42 -0.56
CA SER A 162 -74.56 2.65 -0.60
C SER A 162 -75.17 2.92 0.79
N ARG A 163 -76.41 3.47 0.83
CA ARG A 163 -77.40 3.54 1.96
C ARG A 163 -77.04 4.49 3.13
N THR A 164 -77.98 5.17 3.81
CA THR A 164 -79.45 5.39 3.71
C THR A 164 -79.71 6.79 4.35
N GLY A 165 -80.63 7.69 3.97
CA GLY A 165 -82.01 7.58 3.46
C GLY A 165 -82.99 8.13 4.54
N GLY A 166 -83.98 8.99 4.30
CA GLY A 166 -84.41 9.71 3.09
C GLY A 166 -85.84 10.32 3.25
N LYS A 167 -86.41 10.91 2.18
CA LYS A 167 -87.76 11.53 2.03
C LYS A 167 -87.91 12.96 2.63
N ARG A 168 -88.64 13.92 2.04
CA ARG A 168 -89.37 14.00 0.73
C ARG A 168 -89.67 15.48 0.33
N LYS A 169 -89.51 15.80 -0.97
CA LYS A 169 -90.29 16.67 -1.90
C LYS A 169 -91.16 17.86 -1.38
N ALA A 170 -91.41 18.93 -2.15
CA ALA A 170 -90.88 19.50 -3.41
C ALA A 170 -91.52 20.89 -3.66
N ALA A 171 -91.14 21.60 -4.74
CA ALA A 171 -91.51 23.01 -4.98
C ALA A 171 -92.55 23.26 -6.11
N GLU A 172 -93.17 24.44 -6.03
CA GLU A 172 -93.55 25.39 -7.09
C GLU A 172 -94.56 25.11 -8.23
N ALA A 173 -95.58 25.99 -8.25
CA ALA A 173 -96.07 26.77 -9.41
C ALA A 173 -97.01 26.06 -10.45
N PRO A 174 -97.65 26.77 -11.42
CA PRO A 174 -99.12 26.83 -11.42
C PRO A 174 -99.82 26.60 -12.78
N THR A 175 -101.16 26.45 -12.80
CA THR A 175 -101.98 26.71 -14.01
C THR A 175 -103.47 26.94 -13.68
N LYS A 176 -104.31 27.23 -14.69
CA LYS A 176 -105.68 27.78 -14.58
C LYS A 176 -106.81 26.75 -14.77
N GLY A 177 -108.00 27.10 -14.27
CA GLY A 177 -109.32 26.50 -14.58
C GLY A 177 -110.07 26.12 -13.29
N GLY A 178 -111.36 26.38 -13.11
CA GLY A 178 -112.35 27.07 -13.97
C GLY A 178 -113.75 26.44 -13.79
N ALA A 179 -114.82 27.24 -13.87
CA ALA A 179 -116.24 26.85 -13.64
C ALA A 179 -116.60 26.44 -12.19
N ASP A 180 -117.81 26.66 -11.64
CA ASP A 180 -118.98 27.51 -12.01
C ASP A 180 -119.79 27.81 -10.71
N ASP A 181 -120.78 28.72 -10.78
CA ASP A 181 -122.10 28.84 -10.10
C ASP A 181 -122.40 28.05 -8.78
N ALA A 182 -123.18 28.51 -7.79
CA ALA A 182 -123.84 29.79 -7.42
C ALA A 182 -124.25 29.64 -5.91
N ASP A 183 -125.27 30.21 -5.23
CA ASP A 183 -126.42 31.12 -5.45
C ASP A 183 -126.86 31.66 -4.05
N GLY A 184 -127.79 32.62 -3.94
CA GLY A 184 -128.63 32.75 -2.72
C GLY A 184 -128.99 34.16 -2.19
N ASP A 185 -129.81 34.93 -2.91
CA ASP A 185 -130.51 36.12 -2.37
C ASP A 185 -131.55 35.78 -1.27
N GLY A 186 -131.95 36.77 -0.45
CA GLY A 186 -132.78 36.52 0.74
C GLY A 186 -133.58 37.68 1.36
N ASP A 187 -134.09 38.63 0.56
CA ASP A 187 -134.88 39.77 1.06
C ASP A 187 -136.33 39.40 1.53
N GLY A 188 -136.86 40.20 2.46
CA GLY A 188 -138.27 40.62 2.46
C GLY A 188 -139.35 39.63 2.94
N ARG A 189 -139.81 39.80 4.19
CA ARG A 189 -141.19 39.44 4.60
C ARG A 189 -141.82 40.57 5.43
N ARG A 190 -142.89 41.25 4.94
CA ARG A 190 -144.32 40.82 4.89
C ARG A 190 -144.98 41.02 6.27
N VAL A 191 -146.05 41.80 6.50
CA VAL A 191 -147.06 42.48 5.62
C VAL A 191 -148.01 43.35 6.51
N LYS A 192 -149.05 44.13 6.14
CA LYS A 192 -149.86 44.36 4.90
C LYS A 192 -150.74 45.63 5.06
N SER A 193 -151.25 46.12 3.90
CA SER A 193 -152.59 46.73 3.73
C SER A 193 -152.74 48.23 4.07
N LYS A 194 -153.60 49.01 3.40
CA LYS A 194 -154.49 48.74 2.23
C LYS A 194 -154.97 50.06 1.59
N THR A 195 -155.14 50.08 0.25
CA THR A 195 -156.12 50.89 -0.58
C THR A 195 -156.47 52.34 -0.19
N GLY A 196 -156.65 53.29 -1.10
CA GLY A 196 -156.81 53.27 -2.57
C GLY A 196 -157.18 54.69 -3.06
N VAL A 197 -157.56 54.88 -4.34
CA VAL A 197 -157.67 56.22 -4.94
C VAL A 197 -158.89 56.38 -5.87
N ILE A 198 -159.34 57.64 -6.07
CA ILE A 198 -160.15 58.21 -7.18
C ILE A 198 -161.71 58.31 -7.02
N ARG A 199 -162.13 59.57 -6.79
CA ARG A 199 -163.33 60.33 -7.28
C ARG A 199 -164.76 60.23 -6.68
N TYR A 200 -165.31 61.45 -6.53
CA TYR A 200 -166.65 61.96 -6.90
C TYR A 200 -167.86 61.93 -5.94
N ASN A 201 -168.29 63.16 -5.60
CA ASN A 201 -169.65 63.70 -5.60
C ASN A 201 -170.71 63.30 -4.53
N LEU A 202 -171.45 64.35 -4.13
CA LEU A 202 -172.64 64.41 -3.25
C LEU A 202 -172.41 63.95 -1.78
N SER A 203 -173.02 64.59 -0.78
CA SER A 203 -173.57 65.95 -0.69
C SER A 203 -173.80 66.34 0.78
N HIS A 204 -173.61 67.62 1.09
CA HIS A 204 -174.26 68.44 2.14
C HIS A 204 -175.04 67.78 3.28
N GLY A 205 -174.86 68.29 4.50
CA GLY A 205 -176.01 68.41 5.42
C GLY A 205 -175.89 67.87 6.85
N ASN A 206 -174.71 67.72 7.44
CA ASN A 206 -174.61 67.72 8.92
C ASN A 206 -173.30 68.28 9.48
N ALA A 207 -172.71 69.25 8.76
CA ALA A 207 -171.61 70.05 9.26
C ALA A 207 -172.14 71.20 10.13
N ASN A 208 -172.43 70.93 11.40
CA ASN A 208 -172.47 71.97 12.44
C ASN A 208 -172.11 71.37 13.82
N LEU A 209 -171.64 72.22 14.74
CA LEU A 209 -171.23 71.92 16.13
C LEU A 209 -169.96 71.08 16.39
N ASN A 210 -169.45 70.24 15.47
CA ASN A 210 -168.23 69.44 15.73
C ASN A 210 -166.90 70.02 15.17
N SER A 211 -166.91 70.91 14.16
CA SER A 211 -165.67 71.45 13.57
C SER A 211 -164.77 72.18 14.59
N PRO A 212 -165.28 73.16 15.38
CA PRO A 212 -164.46 73.93 16.31
C PRO A 212 -163.83 73.09 17.44
N ARG A 213 -164.33 71.85 17.66
CA ARG A 213 -163.86 70.96 18.72
C ARG A 213 -162.64 70.14 18.32
N ASN A 214 -162.44 69.92 17.01
CA ASN A 214 -161.24 69.27 16.49
C ASN A 214 -160.15 70.32 16.25
N GLU A 215 -160.49 71.47 15.64
CA GLU A 215 -159.56 72.58 15.40
C GLU A 215 -158.85 73.08 16.68
N VAL A 216 -159.49 72.97 17.86
CA VAL A 216 -158.90 73.29 19.17
C VAL A 216 -158.03 72.15 19.75
N LYS A 217 -158.29 70.89 19.38
CA LYS A 217 -157.39 69.77 19.72
C LYS A 217 -156.13 69.77 18.86
N ASP A 218 -156.30 70.01 17.56
CA ASP A 218 -155.19 69.97 16.61
C ASP A 218 -154.24 71.15 16.90
N ARG A 219 -154.78 72.34 17.21
CA ARG A 219 -153.99 73.48 17.75
C ARG A 219 -153.43 73.28 19.16
N ALA A 220 -153.84 72.26 19.90
CA ALA A 220 -153.18 71.88 21.15
C ALA A 220 -151.98 70.93 20.90
N ALA A 221 -152.02 70.12 19.84
CA ALA A 221 -150.89 69.32 19.40
C ALA A 221 -149.81 70.19 18.70
N ASP A 222 -150.22 71.11 17.82
CA ASP A 222 -149.31 72.04 17.12
C ASP A 222 -148.58 73.01 18.06
N LEU A 223 -149.05 73.19 19.30
CA LEU A 223 -148.38 73.99 20.34
C LEU A 223 -147.50 73.17 21.28
N ASP A 224 -147.61 71.84 21.27
CA ASP A 224 -146.72 70.94 22.03
C ASP A 224 -145.55 70.45 21.16
N SER A 225 -145.75 70.31 19.85
CA SER A 225 -144.69 69.89 18.91
C SER A 225 -143.40 70.74 19.00
N PRO A 226 -143.45 72.09 18.98
CA PRO A 226 -142.23 72.90 19.11
C PRO A 226 -141.53 72.75 20.47
N ASN A 227 -142.27 72.35 21.51
CA ASN A 227 -141.77 72.12 22.86
C ASN A 227 -141.19 70.70 23.06
N THR A 228 -141.17 69.89 21.99
CA THR A 228 -140.44 68.63 21.89
C THR A 228 -139.19 68.71 21.01
N GLU A 229 -139.09 69.73 20.15
CA GLU A 229 -137.89 70.00 19.31
C GLU A 229 -137.02 71.13 19.89
N ALA A 230 -137.57 71.97 20.79
CA ALA A 230 -136.80 72.87 21.66
C ALA A 230 -136.22 72.16 22.90
N LYS A 231 -136.51 70.87 23.07
CA LYS A 231 -135.69 69.92 23.82
C LYS A 231 -134.86 69.17 22.77
N ASP A 232 -133.54 69.06 22.86
CA ASP A 232 -132.70 69.33 24.01
C ASP A 232 -131.33 69.86 23.52
N PRO A 233 -131.12 71.19 23.53
CA PRO A 233 -129.84 71.76 23.09
C PRO A 233 -128.70 71.38 24.05
N ASP A 234 -129.01 71.11 25.32
CA ASP A 234 -128.04 70.66 26.31
C ASP A 234 -127.63 69.21 26.00
N ALA A 235 -128.55 68.29 25.69
CA ALA A 235 -128.18 66.94 25.21
C ALA A 235 -127.38 66.96 23.88
N GLY A 236 -127.64 67.95 23.01
CA GLY A 236 -126.84 68.21 21.80
C GLY A 236 -125.44 68.77 22.09
N LEU A 237 -125.25 69.40 23.25
CA LEU A 237 -123.95 69.83 23.78
C LEU A 237 -123.25 68.68 24.53
N ASP A 238 -123.95 67.90 25.35
CA ASP A 238 -123.45 66.69 26.02
C ASP A 238 -122.86 65.70 25.01
N SER A 239 -123.60 65.43 23.93
CA SER A 239 -123.13 64.56 22.83
C SER A 239 -121.91 65.11 22.10
N ARG A 240 -121.56 66.39 22.28
CA ARG A 240 -120.44 67.08 21.64
C ARG A 240 -119.27 67.29 22.59
N GLU A 241 -119.55 67.45 23.89
CA GLU A 241 -118.58 67.44 24.99
C GLU A 241 -117.99 66.04 25.17
N THR A 242 -118.83 64.99 25.16
CA THR A 242 -118.36 63.60 25.14
C THR A 242 -117.54 63.27 23.90
N ASP A 243 -117.93 63.76 22.72
CA ASP A 243 -117.16 63.61 21.47
C ASP A 243 -115.81 64.35 21.53
N LEU A 244 -115.77 65.54 22.16
CA LEU A 244 -114.53 66.29 22.39
C LEU A 244 -113.61 65.59 23.39
N SER A 245 -114.13 65.10 24.51
CA SER A 245 -113.37 64.35 25.53
C SER A 245 -112.81 63.04 24.95
N ASN A 246 -113.61 62.29 24.17
CA ASN A 246 -113.12 61.11 23.43
C ASN A 246 -111.98 61.46 22.46
N ARG A 247 -112.03 62.64 21.83
CA ARG A 247 -110.97 63.12 20.90
C ARG A 247 -109.75 63.64 21.64
N GLU A 248 -109.92 64.21 22.83
CA GLU A 248 -108.84 64.61 23.73
C GLU A 248 -108.04 63.38 24.20
N SER A 249 -108.69 62.37 24.79
CA SER A 249 -108.02 61.12 25.17
C SER A 249 -107.41 60.35 23.98
N ALA A 250 -108.00 60.44 22.78
CA ALA A 250 -107.40 59.89 21.56
C ALA A 250 -106.15 60.67 21.10
N LEU A 251 -106.09 61.98 21.35
CA LEU A 251 -104.91 62.80 21.11
C LEU A 251 -103.81 62.54 22.16
N GLU A 252 -104.15 62.43 23.45
CA GLU A 252 -103.22 62.05 24.51
C GLU A 252 -102.57 60.67 24.25
N SER A 253 -103.40 59.67 23.90
CA SER A 253 -102.92 58.33 23.53
C SER A 253 -101.98 58.35 22.31
N ARG A 254 -102.28 59.22 21.33
CA ARG A 254 -101.42 59.43 20.15
C ARG A 254 -100.13 60.18 20.51
N GLU A 255 -100.16 61.13 21.43
CA GLU A 255 -98.99 61.85 21.91
C GLU A 255 -98.04 60.93 22.68
N ALA A 256 -98.58 60.08 23.57
CA ALA A 256 -97.80 59.02 24.25
C ALA A 256 -97.15 58.08 23.22
N THR A 257 -97.92 57.58 22.24
CA THR A 257 -97.41 56.73 21.15
C THR A 257 -96.33 57.42 20.31
N LEU A 258 -96.36 58.75 20.18
CA LEU A 258 -95.33 59.52 19.49
C LEU A 258 -94.06 59.67 20.34
N LYS A 259 -94.18 59.90 21.65
CA LYS A 259 -93.03 59.96 22.58
C LYS A 259 -92.31 58.60 22.68
N ASP A 260 -93.05 57.49 22.73
CA ASP A 260 -92.48 56.14 22.70
C ASP A 260 -91.71 55.90 21.40
N ARG A 261 -92.26 56.34 20.26
CA ARG A 261 -91.60 56.26 18.94
C ARG A 261 -90.36 57.14 18.86
N GLU A 262 -90.40 58.36 19.42
CA GLU A 262 -89.25 59.26 19.50
C GLU A 262 -88.12 58.64 20.33
N PHE A 263 -88.44 58.06 21.49
CA PHE A 263 -87.47 57.33 22.32
C PHE A 263 -86.83 56.15 21.56
N VAL A 264 -87.64 55.33 20.88
CA VAL A 264 -87.14 54.20 20.06
C VAL A 264 -86.28 54.67 18.88
N LEU A 265 -86.65 55.77 18.22
CA LEU A 265 -85.85 56.36 17.14
C LEU A 265 -84.50 56.90 17.65
N ASN A 266 -84.50 57.62 18.78
CA ASN A 266 -83.28 58.11 19.42
C ASN A 266 -82.35 56.96 19.84
N SER A 267 -82.89 55.87 20.40
CA SER A 267 -82.12 54.66 20.72
C SER A 267 -81.53 54.01 19.46
N ARG A 268 -82.29 53.94 18.37
CA ARG A 268 -81.80 53.42 17.10
C ARG A 268 -80.74 54.33 16.46
N GLU A 269 -80.82 55.64 16.65
CA GLU A 269 -79.81 56.59 16.16
C GLU A 269 -78.47 56.41 16.89
N THR A 270 -78.48 56.19 18.21
CA THR A 270 -77.24 55.90 18.96
C THR A 270 -76.65 54.53 18.60
N GLU A 271 -77.49 53.51 18.40
CA GLU A 271 -77.05 52.21 17.86
C GLU A 271 -76.43 52.33 16.46
N LEU A 272 -77.03 53.12 15.56
CA LEU A 272 -76.49 53.31 14.21
C LEU A 272 -75.12 54.02 14.24
N LYS A 273 -74.97 55.09 15.03
CA LYS A 273 -73.68 55.79 15.21
C LYS A 273 -72.60 54.89 15.82
N ALA A 274 -72.97 54.02 16.77
CA ALA A 274 -72.05 53.04 17.34
C ALA A 274 -71.63 51.97 16.32
N ASN A 275 -72.54 51.53 15.44
CA ASN A 275 -72.22 50.61 14.36
C ASN A 275 -71.37 51.26 13.25
N GLU A 276 -71.60 52.53 12.93
CA GLU A 276 -70.83 53.33 11.96
C GLU A 276 -69.37 53.48 12.40
N ALA A 277 -69.12 53.95 13.62
CA ALA A 277 -67.78 53.98 14.21
C ALA A 277 -67.15 52.58 14.32
N GLY A 278 -67.96 51.55 14.59
CA GLY A 278 -67.56 50.14 14.59
C GLY A 278 -67.33 49.53 13.20
N LEU A 279 -67.60 50.25 12.12
CA LEU A 279 -67.22 49.90 10.75
C LEU A 279 -65.95 50.65 10.33
N GLU A 280 -65.82 51.93 10.66
CA GLU A 280 -64.60 52.73 10.47
C GLU A 280 -63.38 52.10 11.17
N ASP A 281 -63.55 51.64 12.42
CA ASP A 281 -62.54 50.86 13.18
C ASP A 281 -62.16 49.53 12.50
N ARG A 282 -63.05 48.94 11.70
CA ARG A 282 -62.77 47.70 10.96
C ARG A 282 -62.12 47.97 9.61
N GLU A 283 -62.54 49.03 8.92
CA GLU A 283 -61.97 49.46 7.64
C GLU A 283 -60.51 49.88 7.80
N THR A 284 -60.22 50.71 8.81
CA THR A 284 -58.84 51.07 9.19
C THR A 284 -57.98 49.84 9.51
N LYS A 285 -58.47 48.90 10.34
CA LYS A 285 -57.76 47.64 10.65
C LYS A 285 -57.59 46.70 9.46
N LEU A 286 -58.47 46.76 8.46
CA LEU A 286 -58.31 46.02 7.20
C LEU A 286 -57.27 46.69 6.31
N SER A 287 -57.25 48.03 6.24
CA SER A 287 -56.22 48.80 5.54
C SER A 287 -54.82 48.54 6.11
N ASP A 288 -54.64 48.68 7.43
CA ASP A 288 -53.38 48.37 8.13
C ASP A 288 -52.90 46.94 7.83
N ARG A 289 -53.85 45.99 7.79
CA ARG A 289 -53.56 44.59 7.50
C ARG A 289 -53.20 44.34 6.04
N ALA A 290 -53.77 45.08 5.10
CA ALA A 290 -53.42 45.03 3.68
C ALA A 290 -51.99 45.54 3.48
N SER A 291 -51.66 46.73 3.99
CA SER A 291 -50.30 47.27 3.98
C SER A 291 -49.31 46.30 4.64
N ALA A 292 -49.64 45.72 5.79
CA ALA A 292 -48.80 44.71 6.47
C ALA A 292 -48.73 43.34 5.77
N PHE A 293 -49.47 43.11 4.68
CA PHE A 293 -49.29 41.98 3.77
C PHE A 293 -48.40 42.35 2.58
N GLU A 294 -48.62 43.49 1.94
CA GLU A 294 -47.75 44.01 0.86
C GLU A 294 -46.29 44.14 1.35
N ASP A 295 -46.12 44.70 2.55
CA ASP A 295 -44.84 44.88 3.24
C ASP A 295 -44.14 43.55 3.58
N ARG A 296 -44.89 42.44 3.70
CA ARG A 296 -44.34 41.07 3.82
C ARG A 296 -44.04 40.44 2.47
N GLU A 297 -44.88 40.69 1.47
CA GLU A 297 -44.71 40.15 0.12
C GLU A 297 -43.44 40.72 -0.54
N ALA A 298 -43.17 42.02 -0.36
CA ALA A 298 -41.91 42.66 -0.74
C ALA A 298 -40.70 41.98 -0.07
N LYS A 299 -40.74 41.79 1.25
CA LYS A 299 -39.66 41.14 2.02
C LYS A 299 -39.46 39.65 1.66
N LEU A 300 -40.49 39.00 1.12
CA LEU A 300 -40.36 37.65 0.56
C LEU A 300 -39.68 37.67 -0.83
N ARG A 301 -40.03 38.62 -1.72
CA ARG A 301 -39.36 38.81 -3.02
C ARG A 301 -37.87 39.18 -2.86
N ASP A 302 -37.55 40.05 -1.92
CA ASP A 302 -36.15 40.41 -1.60
C ASP A 302 -35.36 39.19 -1.08
N ARG A 303 -36.03 38.32 -0.31
CA ARG A 303 -35.42 37.08 0.19
C ARG A 303 -35.26 36.02 -0.90
N GLU A 304 -36.22 35.91 -1.82
CA GLU A 304 -36.17 35.03 -2.99
C GLU A 304 -35.04 35.42 -3.94
N THR A 305 -34.94 36.71 -4.31
CA THR A 305 -33.83 37.22 -5.14
C THR A 305 -32.47 37.03 -4.45
N THR A 306 -32.38 37.25 -3.13
CA THR A 306 -31.18 36.95 -2.34
C THR A 306 -30.82 35.45 -2.34
N LEU A 307 -31.81 34.55 -2.25
CA LEU A 307 -31.57 33.11 -2.28
C LEU A 307 -31.12 32.65 -3.68
N ASN A 308 -31.76 33.13 -4.74
CA ASN A 308 -31.39 32.79 -6.12
C ASN A 308 -29.98 33.28 -6.46
N GLY A 309 -29.58 34.47 -5.97
CA GLY A 309 -28.21 34.96 -6.11
C GLY A 309 -27.18 34.07 -5.37
N ARG A 310 -27.55 33.53 -4.20
CA ARG A 310 -26.68 32.60 -3.45
C ARG A 310 -26.58 31.24 -4.10
N ASP A 311 -27.67 30.72 -4.65
CA ASP A 311 -27.70 29.46 -5.40
C ASP A 311 -26.83 29.53 -6.67
N ALA A 312 -26.83 30.67 -7.37
CA ALA A 312 -25.90 30.92 -8.48
C ALA A 312 -24.43 30.89 -8.00
N THR A 313 -24.08 31.64 -6.95
CA THR A 313 -22.69 31.63 -6.43
C THR A 313 -22.24 30.27 -5.91
N LEU A 314 -23.15 29.42 -5.45
CA LEU A 314 -22.82 28.05 -5.03
C LEU A 314 -22.47 27.16 -6.23
N LYS A 315 -23.20 27.30 -7.34
CA LYS A 315 -22.91 26.59 -8.61
C LYS A 315 -21.61 27.07 -9.24
N ASP A 316 -21.33 28.37 -9.18
CA ASP A 316 -20.03 28.92 -9.62
C ASP A 316 -18.88 28.33 -8.77
N HIS A 317 -19.06 28.21 -7.46
CA HIS A 317 -18.06 27.58 -6.57
C HIS A 317 -17.94 26.06 -6.80
N GLU A 318 -19.03 25.35 -7.05
CA GLU A 318 -19.05 23.91 -7.38
C GLU A 318 -18.25 23.65 -8.68
N SER A 319 -18.54 24.39 -9.75
CA SER A 319 -17.80 24.30 -11.02
C SER A 319 -16.31 24.67 -10.89
N VAL A 320 -15.94 25.56 -9.96
CA VAL A 320 -14.52 25.86 -9.68
C VAL A 320 -13.85 24.74 -8.89
N LEU A 321 -14.56 24.08 -7.96
CA LEU A 321 -14.04 22.93 -7.23
C LEU A 321 -13.83 21.73 -8.15
N ASP A 322 -14.79 21.41 -9.02
CA ASP A 322 -14.67 20.36 -10.03
C ASP A 322 -13.45 20.58 -10.94
N SER A 323 -13.24 21.82 -11.39
CA SER A 323 -12.08 22.19 -12.21
C SER A 323 -10.76 22.06 -11.45
N VAL A 324 -10.73 22.37 -10.15
CA VAL A 324 -9.54 22.23 -9.30
C VAL A 324 -9.24 20.77 -8.95
N GLU A 325 -10.27 19.93 -8.80
CA GLU A 325 -10.11 18.49 -8.58
C GLU A 325 -9.53 17.80 -9.83
N ALA A 326 -10.04 18.13 -11.02
CA ALA A 326 -9.45 17.66 -12.28
C ALA A 326 -7.98 18.12 -12.43
N GLU A 327 -7.70 19.40 -12.15
CA GLU A 327 -6.34 19.95 -12.12
C GLU A 327 -5.42 19.33 -11.06
N LEU A 328 -5.97 18.67 -10.02
CA LEU A 328 -5.21 17.90 -9.04
C LEU A 328 -4.94 16.48 -9.54
N GLN A 329 -5.94 15.80 -10.09
CA GLN A 329 -5.79 14.45 -10.65
C GLN A 329 -4.75 14.42 -11.80
N ASP A 330 -4.76 15.40 -12.70
CA ASP A 330 -3.75 15.55 -13.76
C ASP A 330 -2.33 15.77 -13.19
N ARG A 331 -2.21 16.46 -12.05
CA ARG A 331 -0.92 16.69 -11.37
C ARG A 331 -0.43 15.47 -10.60
N GLU A 332 -1.33 14.69 -10.01
CA GLU A 332 -1.00 13.43 -9.35
C GLU A 332 -0.51 12.39 -10.37
N ALA A 333 -1.22 12.20 -11.49
CA ALA A 333 -0.77 11.36 -12.60
C ALA A 333 0.59 11.80 -13.15
N GLY A 334 0.78 13.12 -13.38
CA GLY A 334 2.05 13.70 -13.82
C GLY A 334 3.18 13.69 -12.77
N LEU A 335 2.93 13.23 -11.54
CA LEU A 335 3.94 12.93 -10.52
C LEU A 335 4.26 11.44 -10.46
N ASP A 336 3.27 10.56 -10.58
CA ASP A 336 3.47 9.09 -10.66
C ASP A 336 4.27 8.69 -11.90
N ASP A 337 4.00 9.30 -13.06
CA ASP A 337 4.80 9.14 -14.30
C ASP A 337 6.27 9.52 -14.05
N ARG A 338 6.53 10.61 -13.33
CA ARG A 338 7.89 11.09 -13.02
C ARG A 338 8.59 10.23 -11.98
N GLN A 339 7.87 9.69 -11.00
CA GLN A 339 8.44 8.75 -10.05
C GLN A 339 8.87 7.47 -10.78
N THR A 340 8.05 6.99 -11.71
CA THR A 340 8.39 5.85 -12.57
C THR A 340 9.64 6.13 -13.41
N GLU A 341 9.73 7.30 -14.05
CA GLU A 341 10.94 7.70 -14.81
C GLU A 341 12.19 7.79 -13.93
N LEU A 342 12.07 8.20 -12.66
CA LEU A 342 13.18 8.26 -11.71
C LEU A 342 13.61 6.86 -11.23
N ASP A 343 12.67 5.96 -10.98
CA ASP A 343 12.95 4.58 -10.56
C ASP A 343 13.63 3.77 -11.70
N ASP A 344 13.18 3.95 -12.95
CA ASP A 344 13.82 3.39 -14.14
C ASP A 344 15.25 3.93 -14.31
N ARG A 345 15.46 5.24 -14.16
CA ARG A 345 16.78 5.88 -14.24
C ARG A 345 17.72 5.44 -13.11
N GLN A 346 17.21 5.23 -11.90
CA GLN A 346 18.00 4.70 -10.79
C GLN A 346 18.46 3.28 -11.11
N THR A 347 17.57 2.44 -11.64
CA THR A 347 17.91 1.07 -12.10
C THR A 347 18.99 1.09 -13.18
N GLU A 348 18.90 1.99 -14.18
CA GLU A 348 19.94 2.13 -15.22
C GLU A 348 21.30 2.57 -14.62
N LEU A 349 21.30 3.43 -13.59
CA LEU A 349 22.52 3.85 -12.92
C LEU A 349 23.16 2.72 -12.09
N ASP A 350 22.35 1.90 -11.42
CA ASP A 350 22.84 0.76 -10.63
C ASP A 350 23.39 -0.38 -11.52
N ASP A 351 22.76 -0.61 -12.68
CA ASP A 351 23.29 -1.52 -13.72
C ASP A 351 24.63 -0.99 -14.29
N ARG A 352 24.73 0.30 -14.59
CA ARG A 352 25.97 0.94 -15.08
C ARG A 352 27.09 0.96 -14.03
N GLN A 353 26.75 1.18 -12.76
CA GLN A 353 27.69 1.06 -11.63
C GLN A 353 28.26 -0.36 -11.58
N THR A 354 27.39 -1.37 -11.69
CA THR A 354 27.76 -2.79 -11.73
C THR A 354 28.63 -3.12 -12.95
N GLU A 355 28.35 -2.57 -14.14
CA GLU A 355 29.21 -2.74 -15.33
C GLU A 355 30.62 -2.17 -15.09
N LEU A 356 30.71 -0.98 -14.49
CA LEU A 356 31.99 -0.33 -14.20
C LEU A 356 32.82 -1.11 -13.17
N GLU A 357 32.22 -1.65 -12.12
CA GLU A 357 32.91 -2.48 -11.13
C GLU A 357 33.44 -3.80 -11.73
N ASN A 358 32.65 -4.45 -12.59
CA ASN A 358 33.10 -5.61 -13.38
C ASN A 358 34.23 -5.25 -14.35
N ARG A 359 34.27 -4.03 -14.89
CA ARG A 359 35.32 -3.56 -15.79
C ARG A 359 36.61 -3.16 -15.06
N VAL A 360 36.52 -2.60 -13.84
CA VAL A 360 37.69 -2.34 -12.99
C VAL A 360 38.34 -3.65 -12.60
N THR A 361 37.57 -4.59 -12.05
CA THR A 361 38.09 -5.92 -11.67
C THR A 361 38.66 -6.71 -12.87
N ALA A 362 38.09 -6.56 -14.07
CA ALA A 362 38.68 -7.13 -15.28
C ALA A 362 40.02 -6.48 -15.69
N LEU A 363 40.21 -5.18 -15.42
CA LEU A 363 41.49 -4.48 -15.65
C LEU A 363 42.54 -4.87 -14.62
N ASP A 364 42.20 -4.97 -13.33
CA ASP A 364 43.12 -5.40 -12.26
C ASP A 364 43.65 -6.83 -12.51
N ASN A 365 42.76 -7.73 -12.97
CA ASN A 365 43.14 -9.08 -13.41
C ASN A 365 44.03 -9.06 -14.68
N GLY A 366 43.86 -8.07 -15.55
CA GLY A 366 44.71 -7.87 -16.73
C GLY A 366 46.10 -7.32 -16.38
N GLU A 367 46.19 -6.40 -15.42
CA GLU A 367 47.46 -5.83 -14.94
C GLU A 367 48.30 -6.89 -14.21
N THR A 368 47.66 -7.70 -13.36
CA THR A 368 48.33 -8.83 -12.67
C THR A 368 48.83 -9.89 -13.66
N GLU A 369 48.03 -10.30 -14.65
CA GLU A 369 48.48 -11.24 -15.70
C GLU A 369 49.64 -10.67 -16.53
N MET A 370 49.67 -9.35 -16.78
CA MET A 370 50.79 -8.69 -17.46
C MET A 370 52.06 -8.64 -16.59
N GLY A 371 51.94 -8.41 -15.28
CA GLY A 371 53.06 -8.49 -14.34
C GLY A 371 53.69 -9.89 -14.28
N ASP A 372 52.87 -10.94 -14.22
CA ASP A 372 53.34 -12.33 -14.26
C ASP A 372 54.06 -12.66 -15.58
N ARG A 373 53.55 -12.15 -16.71
CA ARG A 373 54.22 -12.28 -18.02
C ARG A 373 55.58 -11.57 -18.06
N GLU A 374 55.68 -10.36 -17.51
CA GLU A 374 56.94 -9.61 -17.47
C GLU A 374 57.98 -10.25 -16.54
N ALA A 375 57.56 -10.76 -15.39
CA ALA A 375 58.40 -11.57 -14.50
C ALA A 375 58.88 -12.85 -15.19
N SER A 376 57.98 -13.58 -15.87
CA SER A 376 58.31 -14.79 -16.63
C SER A 376 59.29 -14.52 -17.77
N PHE A 377 59.09 -13.43 -18.52
CA PHE A 377 60.00 -13.00 -19.58
C PHE A 377 61.39 -12.62 -19.03
N SER A 378 61.43 -11.89 -17.92
CA SER A 378 62.66 -11.48 -17.24
C SER A 378 63.46 -12.68 -16.72
N ALA A 379 62.79 -13.65 -16.08
CA ALA A 379 63.42 -14.89 -15.64
C ALA A 379 63.95 -15.73 -16.83
N ARG A 380 63.18 -15.81 -17.92
CA ARG A 380 63.60 -16.53 -19.13
C ARG A 380 64.77 -15.85 -19.84
N LYS A 381 64.86 -14.52 -19.80
CA LYS A 381 66.02 -13.77 -20.28
C LYS A 381 67.26 -14.08 -19.46
N ALA A 382 67.18 -14.00 -18.13
CA ALA A 382 68.31 -14.33 -17.25
C ALA A 382 68.82 -15.77 -17.44
N ALA A 383 67.91 -16.73 -17.71
CA ALA A 383 68.27 -18.11 -18.04
C ALA A 383 68.99 -18.24 -19.40
N LEU A 384 68.63 -17.42 -20.40
CA LEU A 384 69.34 -17.35 -21.68
C LEU A 384 70.72 -16.70 -21.52
N ASP A 385 70.81 -15.58 -20.80
CA ASP A 385 72.08 -14.89 -20.51
C ASP A 385 73.07 -15.83 -19.78
N GLY A 386 72.58 -16.62 -18.82
CA GLY A 386 73.37 -17.67 -18.14
C GLY A 386 73.77 -18.82 -19.07
N SER A 387 72.87 -19.25 -19.97
CA SER A 387 73.17 -20.28 -20.98
C SER A 387 74.26 -19.83 -21.98
N GLU A 388 74.32 -18.53 -22.31
CA GLU A 388 75.36 -17.97 -23.18
C GLU A 388 76.74 -18.02 -22.51
N ILE A 389 76.82 -17.79 -21.19
CA ILE A 389 78.06 -17.94 -20.41
C ILE A 389 78.48 -19.42 -20.38
N GLU A 390 77.54 -20.32 -20.08
CA GLU A 390 77.77 -21.78 -20.05
C GLU A 390 78.23 -22.36 -21.41
N LEU A 391 77.87 -21.71 -22.53
CA LEU A 391 78.35 -22.08 -23.87
C LEU A 391 79.79 -21.58 -24.12
N LYS A 392 80.11 -20.35 -23.71
CA LYS A 392 81.48 -19.79 -23.83
C LYS A 392 82.49 -20.56 -22.99
N ASP A 393 82.12 -20.97 -21.78
CA ASP A 393 82.97 -21.80 -20.92
C ASP A 393 83.23 -23.19 -21.54
N ARG A 394 82.21 -23.81 -22.16
CA ARG A 394 82.38 -25.06 -22.91
C ARG A 394 83.24 -24.90 -24.16
N GLU A 395 83.12 -23.78 -24.88
CA GLU A 395 83.97 -23.46 -26.04
C GLU A 395 85.44 -23.28 -25.62
N ALA A 396 85.70 -22.62 -24.48
CA ALA A 396 87.03 -22.49 -23.91
C ALA A 396 87.63 -23.84 -23.46
N ASP A 397 86.86 -24.70 -22.78
CA ASP A 397 87.27 -26.05 -22.40
C ASP A 397 87.57 -26.93 -23.63
N LEU A 398 86.71 -26.90 -24.66
CA LEU A 398 86.97 -27.62 -25.93
C LEU A 398 88.24 -27.12 -26.63
N SER A 399 88.48 -25.81 -26.64
CA SER A 399 89.72 -25.22 -27.17
C SER A 399 90.96 -25.66 -26.38
N HIS A 400 90.86 -25.70 -25.04
CA HIS A 400 91.94 -26.20 -24.19
C HIS A 400 92.22 -27.69 -24.41
N ARG A 401 91.19 -28.54 -24.43
CA ARG A 401 91.31 -29.98 -24.72
C ARG A 401 91.92 -30.23 -26.09
N LYS A 402 91.59 -29.43 -27.10
CA LYS A 402 92.24 -29.51 -28.40
C LYS A 402 93.75 -29.21 -28.29
N ALA A 403 94.15 -28.12 -27.65
CA ALA A 403 95.57 -27.81 -27.47
C ALA A 403 96.33 -28.91 -26.68
N VAL A 404 95.67 -29.58 -25.74
CA VAL A 404 96.22 -30.76 -25.04
C VAL A 404 96.37 -31.97 -25.96
N LEU A 405 95.38 -32.24 -26.82
CA LEU A 405 95.47 -33.29 -27.85
C LEU A 405 96.60 -33.01 -28.84
N ASP A 406 96.62 -31.81 -29.44
CA ASP A 406 97.66 -31.36 -30.37
C ASP A 406 99.07 -31.51 -29.72
N SER A 407 99.23 -31.12 -28.44
CA SER A 407 100.47 -31.31 -27.69
C SER A 407 100.83 -32.79 -27.51
N SER A 408 99.86 -33.65 -27.17
CA SER A 408 100.05 -35.09 -26.99
C SER A 408 100.42 -35.81 -28.28
N GLU A 409 99.90 -35.36 -29.43
CA GLU A 409 100.28 -35.85 -30.76
C GLU A 409 101.76 -35.58 -31.02
N THR A 410 102.24 -34.35 -30.77
CA THR A 410 103.68 -34.05 -30.90
C THR A 410 104.57 -34.74 -29.86
N GLU A 411 104.03 -35.24 -28.74
CA GLU A 411 104.76 -36.14 -27.83
C GLU A 411 104.85 -37.55 -28.38
N LEU A 412 103.78 -38.06 -28.98
CA LEU A 412 103.76 -39.38 -29.62
C LEU A 412 104.70 -39.41 -30.83
N GLU A 413 104.73 -38.37 -31.66
CA GLU A 413 105.72 -38.23 -32.75
C GLU A 413 107.17 -38.26 -32.24
N LYS A 414 107.49 -37.55 -31.15
CA LYS A 414 108.83 -37.59 -30.54
C LYS A 414 109.19 -38.98 -30.03
N ARG A 415 108.25 -39.66 -29.36
CA ARG A 415 108.44 -41.04 -28.88
C ARG A 415 108.58 -42.05 -30.01
N GLN A 416 107.87 -41.86 -31.12
CA GLN A 416 108.01 -42.64 -32.35
C GLN A 416 109.43 -42.51 -32.90
N ILE A 417 109.96 -41.29 -33.03
CA ILE A 417 111.33 -41.02 -33.48
C ILE A 417 112.37 -41.59 -32.48
N GLU A 418 112.16 -41.48 -31.16
CA GLU A 418 113.03 -42.09 -30.15
C GLU A 418 113.03 -43.63 -30.22
N LEU A 419 111.89 -44.25 -30.53
CA LEU A 419 111.78 -45.69 -30.72
C LEU A 419 112.49 -46.14 -31.99
N GLU A 420 112.29 -45.46 -33.12
CA GLU A 420 113.01 -45.73 -34.37
C GLU A 420 114.53 -45.57 -34.19
N GLN A 421 114.98 -44.53 -33.47
CA GLN A 421 116.40 -44.39 -33.11
C GLN A 421 116.89 -45.58 -32.28
N ARG A 422 116.15 -46.00 -31.25
CA ARG A 422 116.47 -47.18 -30.43
C ARG A 422 116.48 -48.47 -31.23
N GLU A 423 115.60 -48.64 -32.21
CA GLU A 423 115.62 -49.80 -33.11
C GLU A 423 116.89 -49.80 -33.98
N THR A 424 117.31 -48.64 -34.52
CA THR A 424 118.60 -48.58 -35.23
C THR A 424 119.81 -48.82 -34.32
N ASP A 425 119.78 -48.36 -33.06
CA ASP A 425 120.86 -48.59 -32.08
C ASP A 425 120.88 -50.03 -31.56
N LEU A 426 119.72 -50.68 -31.44
CA LEU A 426 119.63 -52.10 -31.15
C LEU A 426 120.14 -52.93 -32.34
N GLY A 427 119.80 -52.57 -33.58
CA GLY A 427 120.37 -53.19 -34.78
C GLY A 427 121.89 -53.00 -34.90
N LYS A 428 122.43 -51.82 -34.55
CA LYS A 428 123.88 -51.59 -34.43
C LYS A 428 124.49 -52.51 -33.36
N ARG A 429 123.85 -52.65 -32.19
CA ARG A 429 124.31 -53.53 -31.10
C ARG A 429 124.20 -55.01 -31.43
N GLU A 430 123.17 -55.42 -32.16
CA GLU A 430 123.01 -56.78 -32.67
C GLU A 430 124.11 -57.11 -33.67
N ASN A 431 124.42 -56.19 -34.59
CA ASN A 431 125.58 -56.31 -35.48
C ASN A 431 126.91 -56.33 -34.68
N GLU A 432 127.11 -55.47 -33.67
CA GLU A 432 128.28 -55.55 -32.78
C GLU A 432 128.37 -56.90 -32.03
N ILE A 433 127.24 -57.54 -31.70
CA ILE A 433 127.21 -58.86 -31.06
C ILE A 433 127.53 -59.96 -32.08
N ASN A 434 127.01 -59.86 -33.31
CA ASN A 434 127.31 -60.76 -34.41
C ASN A 434 128.79 -60.66 -34.85
N ASP A 435 129.38 -59.46 -34.84
CA ASP A 435 130.81 -59.23 -35.08
C ASP A 435 131.69 -59.67 -33.88
N ARG A 436 131.12 -59.68 -32.66
CA ARG A 436 131.77 -60.28 -31.48
C ARG A 436 131.60 -61.80 -31.39
N GLU A 437 130.65 -62.42 -32.10
CA GLU A 437 130.52 -63.88 -32.15
C GLU A 437 131.78 -64.58 -32.69
N PRO A 438 132.42 -64.21 -33.82
CA PRO A 438 133.69 -64.83 -34.23
C PRO A 438 134.79 -64.58 -33.19
N ALA A 439 134.92 -63.35 -32.68
CA ALA A 439 135.86 -63.03 -31.60
C ALA A 439 135.50 -63.67 -30.23
N SER A 440 134.38 -64.39 -30.13
CA SER A 440 133.94 -65.22 -29.00
C SER A 440 134.18 -66.70 -29.29
N ARG A 441 133.89 -67.17 -30.52
CA ARG A 441 134.26 -68.51 -31.02
C ARG A 441 135.78 -68.72 -30.96
N ASP A 442 136.56 -67.74 -31.40
CA ASP A 442 138.03 -67.77 -31.34
C ASP A 442 138.52 -67.83 -29.88
N ARG A 443 137.98 -66.98 -29.00
CA ARG A 443 138.29 -67.05 -27.56
C ARG A 443 137.83 -68.35 -26.89
N LYS A 444 136.80 -69.03 -27.41
CA LYS A 444 136.42 -70.36 -26.94
C LYS A 444 137.39 -71.43 -27.43
N SER A 445 137.83 -71.35 -28.70
CA SER A 445 138.85 -72.26 -29.25
C SER A 445 140.23 -72.14 -28.56
N GLN A 446 140.54 -70.97 -27.99
CA GLN A 446 141.78 -70.73 -27.23
C GLN A 446 141.71 -71.11 -25.75
N VAL A 447 140.52 -71.40 -25.18
CA VAL A 447 140.35 -71.70 -23.74
C VAL A 447 140.38 -73.21 -23.44
N ASP A 448 140.11 -74.08 -24.42
CA ASP A 448 140.21 -75.54 -24.25
C ASP A 448 141.67 -76.08 -24.22
N ASN A 449 142.69 -75.20 -24.21
CA ASN A 449 144.12 -75.56 -24.14
C ASN A 449 144.96 -74.61 -23.24
N GLY A 450 144.53 -74.33 -22.01
CA GLY A 450 145.37 -73.56 -21.06
C GLY A 450 144.79 -73.39 -19.66
N CYS A 451 145.19 -74.23 -18.70
CA CYS A 451 144.68 -74.17 -17.32
C CYS A 451 145.68 -73.56 -16.33
N LYS A 452 145.34 -72.41 -15.71
CA LYS A 452 145.34 -72.21 -14.23
C LYS A 452 144.97 -70.79 -13.73
N GLN A 453 144.38 -70.80 -12.53
CA GLN A 453 144.29 -69.76 -11.49
C GLN A 453 143.33 -68.55 -11.61
N GLU A 454 142.33 -68.60 -10.71
CA GLU A 454 141.85 -67.54 -9.79
C GLU A 454 140.99 -66.35 -10.26
N ARG A 455 139.75 -66.37 -9.74
CA ARG A 455 138.93 -65.23 -9.22
C ARG A 455 138.44 -64.17 -10.23
N THR A 456 137.19 -63.70 -10.18
CA THR A 456 136.07 -63.94 -9.23
C THR A 456 134.71 -63.84 -9.95
N GLU A 457 133.74 -64.60 -9.43
CA GLU A 457 132.29 -64.32 -9.39
C GLU A 457 131.58 -63.69 -10.61
N GLY A 458 130.67 -64.47 -11.21
CA GLY A 458 129.63 -63.98 -12.10
C GLY A 458 128.56 -65.03 -12.37
N ARG A 459 127.35 -64.55 -12.73
CA ARG A 459 126.13 -65.32 -13.08
C ARG A 459 125.47 -66.16 -11.97
N SER A 460 124.15 -66.42 -11.97
CA SER A 460 122.96 -65.70 -12.45
C SER A 460 121.72 -66.59 -12.26
N SER A 461 120.54 -65.97 -12.05
CA SER A 461 119.22 -66.50 -12.42
C SER A 461 118.55 -67.59 -11.57
N SER A 462 117.21 -67.55 -11.63
CA SER A 462 116.22 -68.60 -11.35
C SER A 462 115.82 -68.96 -9.90
N GLN A 463 114.50 -69.17 -9.77
CA GLN A 463 113.74 -69.95 -8.79
C GLN A 463 113.87 -69.66 -7.28
N ALA A 464 112.78 -69.11 -6.72
CA ALA A 464 112.05 -69.55 -5.51
C ALA A 464 112.80 -69.71 -4.16
N GLN A 465 112.21 -69.59 -2.96
CA GLN A 465 110.95 -69.06 -2.39
C GLN A 465 111.17 -69.08 -0.85
N ALA A 466 110.31 -68.43 -0.05
CA ALA A 466 110.36 -68.43 1.44
C ALA A 466 111.60 -67.74 2.08
N ASP A 467 111.52 -66.99 3.18
CA ASP A 467 110.37 -66.58 3.99
C ASP A 467 110.54 -65.16 4.57
N ARG A 468 109.42 -64.40 4.59
CA ARG A 468 109.05 -63.49 5.71
C ARG A 468 107.63 -62.96 5.56
N LEU A 469 106.65 -63.75 6.00
CA LEU A 469 105.26 -63.30 6.20
C LEU A 469 105.13 -62.52 7.51
N PHE A 470 105.08 -61.18 7.46
CA PHE A 470 104.22 -60.39 8.36
C PHE A 470 103.98 -58.96 7.83
N ASN A 471 102.82 -58.38 8.16
CA ASN A 471 102.43 -56.97 7.94
C ASN A 471 102.62 -56.36 6.53
N GLN A 472 101.68 -56.63 5.62
CA GLN A 472 101.26 -55.56 4.68
C GLN A 472 99.82 -55.66 4.10
N THR A 473 99.07 -56.74 4.33
CA THR A 473 97.70 -56.92 3.80
C THR A 473 96.58 -56.20 4.58
N GLY A 474 96.89 -55.54 5.71
CA GLY A 474 95.88 -54.81 6.52
C GLY A 474 95.54 -53.42 5.97
N SER A 475 96.55 -52.56 5.77
CA SER A 475 96.33 -51.12 5.48
C SER A 475 95.78 -50.83 4.07
N VAL A 476 95.88 -51.77 3.12
CA VAL A 476 95.32 -51.60 1.75
C VAL A 476 93.82 -51.85 1.72
N ASN A 477 93.37 -53.04 2.17
CA ASN A 477 91.95 -53.42 2.17
C ASN A 477 91.09 -52.44 3.00
N TYR A 478 91.64 -51.90 4.10
CA TYR A 478 90.91 -50.92 4.93
C TYR A 478 90.74 -49.55 4.24
N ARG A 479 91.69 -49.12 3.39
CA ARG A 479 91.58 -47.83 2.66
C ARG A 479 90.58 -47.90 1.50
N GLN A 480 90.48 -49.03 0.81
CA GLN A 480 89.40 -49.24 -0.16
C GLN A 480 88.04 -49.28 0.54
N SER A 481 87.89 -50.09 1.59
CA SER A 481 86.66 -50.14 2.38
C SER A 481 86.22 -48.77 2.95
N HIS A 482 87.17 -47.91 3.36
CA HIS A 482 86.87 -46.54 3.80
C HIS A 482 86.39 -45.63 2.65
N SER A 483 86.97 -45.79 1.46
CA SER A 483 86.58 -45.02 0.26
C SER A 483 85.19 -45.43 -0.24
N ASP A 484 84.92 -46.74 -0.27
CA ASP A 484 83.63 -47.31 -0.64
C ASP A 484 82.53 -46.92 0.36
N ALA A 485 82.85 -46.87 1.66
CA ALA A 485 81.93 -46.38 2.68
C ALA A 485 81.52 -44.91 2.45
N ILE A 486 82.48 -44.03 2.14
CA ILE A 486 82.19 -42.60 1.84
C ILE A 486 81.35 -42.47 0.56
N LEU A 487 81.66 -43.25 -0.48
CA LEU A 487 80.85 -43.30 -1.71
C LEU A 487 79.42 -43.78 -1.44
N SER A 488 79.24 -44.79 -0.59
CA SER A 488 77.92 -45.32 -0.23
C SER A 488 77.08 -44.30 0.57
N ALA A 489 77.69 -43.54 1.47
CA ALA A 489 77.01 -42.49 2.24
C ALA A 489 76.58 -41.32 1.33
N ASN A 490 77.43 -40.93 0.37
CA ASN A 490 77.09 -39.91 -0.62
C ASN A 490 75.99 -40.37 -1.59
N ALA A 491 75.98 -41.65 -1.99
CA ALA A 491 74.91 -42.22 -2.80
C ALA A 491 73.57 -42.26 -2.05
N ALA A 492 73.58 -42.62 -0.76
CA ALA A 492 72.39 -42.59 0.08
C ALA A 492 71.81 -41.16 0.23
N ARG A 493 72.69 -40.14 0.28
CA ARG A 493 72.29 -38.73 0.31
C ARG A 493 71.56 -38.31 -0.97
N VAL A 494 72.14 -38.57 -2.15
CA VAL A 494 71.50 -38.24 -3.43
C VAL A 494 70.14 -38.93 -3.59
N LEU A 495 70.02 -40.18 -3.16
CA LEU A 495 68.74 -40.91 -3.18
C LEU A 495 67.70 -40.32 -2.21
N PHE A 496 68.13 -39.82 -1.04
CA PHE A 496 67.25 -39.16 -0.09
C PHE A 496 66.79 -37.78 -0.60
N ASP A 497 67.70 -36.96 -1.13
CA ASP A 497 67.38 -35.65 -1.71
C ASP A 497 66.33 -35.79 -2.85
N ILE A 498 66.43 -36.84 -3.68
CA ILE A 498 65.44 -37.19 -4.71
C ILE A 498 64.10 -37.63 -4.09
N ALA A 499 64.10 -38.42 -3.02
CA ALA A 499 62.86 -38.85 -2.35
C ALA A 499 62.13 -37.66 -1.69
N VAL A 500 62.85 -36.78 -1.01
CA VAL A 500 62.33 -35.57 -0.36
C VAL A 500 61.77 -34.57 -1.37
N GLY A 501 62.40 -34.43 -2.54
CA GLY A 501 61.91 -33.57 -3.62
C GLY A 501 60.51 -33.94 -4.17
N ASN A 502 60.00 -35.13 -3.85
CA ASN A 502 58.66 -35.58 -4.24
C ASN A 502 57.59 -35.35 -3.14
N VAL A 503 57.96 -34.83 -1.97
CA VAL A 503 57.02 -34.53 -0.86
C VAL A 503 56.40 -33.15 -1.06
N GLN A 504 55.08 -33.10 -1.24
CA GLN A 504 54.34 -31.86 -1.54
C GLN A 504 54.08 -30.98 -0.30
N ASP A 505 54.08 -31.55 0.91
CA ASP A 505 53.95 -30.80 2.16
C ASP A 505 55.31 -30.24 2.59
N THR A 506 55.47 -28.92 2.54
CA THR A 506 56.72 -28.23 2.90
C THR A 506 57.10 -28.39 4.36
N ALA A 507 56.12 -28.43 5.29
CA ALA A 507 56.42 -28.55 6.71
C ALA A 507 56.89 -29.98 7.07
N CYS A 508 56.25 -31.00 6.48
CA CYS A 508 56.70 -32.38 6.62
C CYS A 508 58.08 -32.60 5.98
N ARG A 509 58.31 -32.03 4.79
CA ARG A 509 59.58 -32.10 4.05
C ARG A 509 60.75 -31.51 4.85
N ASP A 510 60.55 -30.34 5.44
CA ASP A 510 61.63 -29.59 6.11
C ASP A 510 62.00 -30.22 7.47
N ASP A 511 61.03 -30.77 8.22
CA ASP A 511 61.31 -31.53 9.45
C ASP A 511 62.06 -32.85 9.14
N LEU A 512 61.68 -33.54 8.06
CA LEU A 512 62.36 -34.77 7.62
C LEU A 512 63.82 -34.51 7.22
N MET A 513 64.10 -33.33 6.63
CA MET A 513 65.46 -32.92 6.27
C MET A 513 66.34 -32.63 7.49
N GLU A 514 65.80 -31.95 8.51
CA GLU A 514 66.58 -31.65 9.72
C GLU A 514 66.86 -32.93 10.55
N GLN A 515 65.89 -33.86 10.62
CA GLN A 515 66.12 -35.20 11.20
C GLN A 515 67.19 -36.00 10.42
N TYR A 516 67.12 -36.01 9.09
CA TYR A 516 68.09 -36.73 8.25
C TYR A 516 69.52 -36.18 8.38
N LYS A 517 69.65 -34.86 8.39
CA LYS A 517 70.92 -34.13 8.55
C LYS A 517 71.64 -34.51 9.85
N VAL A 518 70.94 -34.63 10.97
CA VAL A 518 71.51 -35.11 12.25
C VAL A 518 72.07 -36.53 12.11
N VAL A 519 71.32 -37.44 11.49
CA VAL A 519 71.75 -38.84 11.27
C VAL A 519 72.98 -38.92 10.36
N VAL A 520 73.02 -38.14 9.28
CA VAL A 520 74.16 -38.09 8.35
C VAL A 520 75.41 -37.52 9.03
N ASP A 521 75.29 -36.43 9.77
CA ASP A 521 76.42 -35.82 10.48
C ASP A 521 77.01 -36.79 11.53
N ASP A 522 76.17 -37.53 12.26
CA ASP A 522 76.64 -38.55 13.21
C ASP A 522 77.27 -39.77 12.52
N LEU A 523 76.76 -40.18 11.35
CA LEU A 523 77.39 -41.22 10.52
C LEU A 523 78.80 -40.79 10.07
N PHE A 524 78.95 -39.55 9.60
CA PHE A 524 80.25 -39.00 9.20
C PHE A 524 81.21 -38.83 10.40
N LYS A 525 80.71 -38.46 11.59
CA LYS A 525 81.52 -38.45 12.83
C LYS A 525 82.04 -39.85 13.17
N ALA A 526 81.18 -40.88 13.08
CA ALA A 526 81.57 -42.27 13.35
C ALA A 526 82.61 -42.79 12.36
N ILE A 527 82.41 -42.57 11.05
CA ILE A 527 83.36 -42.96 9.98
C ILE A 527 84.74 -42.30 10.20
N ASN A 528 84.76 -41.01 10.52
CA ASN A 528 86.01 -40.29 10.82
C ASN A 528 86.69 -40.75 12.12
N LEU A 529 85.92 -41.16 13.14
CA LEU A 529 86.46 -41.70 14.38
C LEU A 529 87.15 -43.05 14.14
N CYS A 530 86.52 -43.96 13.40
CA CYS A 530 87.13 -45.24 13.01
C CYS A 530 88.42 -45.05 12.21
N PHE A 531 88.44 -44.11 11.25
CA PHE A 531 89.65 -43.78 10.48
C PHE A 531 90.80 -43.26 11.36
N ARG A 532 90.51 -42.37 12.33
CA ARG A 532 91.51 -41.88 13.30
C ARG A 532 92.06 -42.98 14.20
N ILE A 533 91.22 -43.93 14.63
CA ILE A 533 91.65 -45.09 15.42
C ILE A 533 92.59 -45.98 14.59
N SER A 534 92.27 -46.25 13.32
CA SER A 534 93.13 -47.02 12.42
C SER A 534 94.51 -46.35 12.21
N LEU A 535 94.54 -45.02 12.02
CA LEU A 535 95.79 -44.26 11.87
C LEU A 535 96.65 -44.20 13.14
N GLN A 536 96.10 -44.50 14.33
CA GLN A 536 96.89 -44.69 15.56
C GLN A 536 97.40 -46.12 15.73
N MET A 537 96.81 -47.11 15.07
CA MET A 537 97.33 -48.48 15.04
C MET A 537 98.43 -48.65 13.98
N ASP A 538 98.34 -47.97 12.83
CA ASP A 538 99.43 -47.88 11.82
C ASP A 538 100.66 -47.07 12.30
N ARG A 539 100.73 -46.68 13.59
CA ARG A 539 101.80 -45.86 14.21
C ARG A 539 102.40 -46.45 15.50
N LYS A 540 102.13 -47.73 15.81
CA LYS A 540 102.70 -48.47 16.95
C LYS A 540 103.33 -49.78 16.50
#